data_AF-A0A1Y1RRH7-F1
#
_entry.id   AF-A0A1Y1RRH7-F1
#
_cell.length_a   1.000
_cell.length_b   1.000
_cell.length_c   1.000
_cell.angle_alpha   90.00
_cell.angle_beta   90.00
_cell.angle_gamma   90.00
#
_symmetry.space_group_name_H-M   'P 1'
#
loop_
_entity.id
_entity.type
_entity.pdbx_description
1 polymer ?
#
loop_
_entity_poly.entity_id
_entity_poly.type
_entity_poly.pdbx_seq_one_letter_code
_entity_poly.pdbx_strand_id
1 'polypeptide(L)'
;MNINPKKSMDQSMAKIEKFKFIDSQGKELHLDSRQETTKGFFGRIKTKNYLKVSIDDVWAEFDADDFHTVDLATGEIIESTASIDGPVFITNVDFAQEGSLFWEHIQAIPAHRWVICFANLDERPIRAIFTNEHFTEFLEILDPTPLKCSF
;
A
#
# COMPACT_ATOMS: atom_id res chain seq x y z
N MET A 1 45.20 12.66 -23.09
CA MET A 1 44.51 11.70 -22.19
C MET A 1 43.18 12.31 -21.83
N ASN A 2 42.08 11.79 -22.38
CA ASN A 2 40.74 12.32 -22.14
C ASN A 2 39.97 11.27 -21.34
N ILE A 3 39.78 11.53 -20.05
CA ILE A 3 39.04 10.64 -19.14
C ILE A 3 37.59 11.08 -19.23
N ASN A 4 36.78 10.31 -19.96
CA ASN A 4 35.34 10.49 -19.95
C ASN A 4 34.74 9.27 -19.23
N PRO A 5 34.47 9.33 -17.91
CA PRO A 5 33.71 8.29 -17.26
C PRO A 5 32.27 8.47 -17.72
N LYS A 6 31.85 7.66 -18.70
CA LYS A 6 30.43 7.38 -18.91
C LYS A 6 29.89 6.89 -17.57
N LYS A 7 29.24 7.80 -16.85
CA LYS A 7 28.36 7.50 -15.73
C LYS A 7 27.32 6.54 -16.30
N SER A 8 27.51 5.24 -16.09
CA SER A 8 26.51 4.24 -16.45
C SER A 8 25.34 4.47 -15.52
N MET A 9 24.43 5.32 -15.95
CA MET A 9 23.14 5.51 -15.35
C MET A 9 22.42 4.19 -15.57
N ASP A 10 22.42 3.36 -14.53
CA ASP A 10 21.70 2.10 -14.45
C ASP A 10 20.23 2.46 -14.73
N GLN A 11 19.76 2.21 -15.96
CA GLN A 11 18.37 2.42 -16.32
C GLN A 11 17.59 1.29 -15.65
N SER A 12 17.13 1.54 -14.43
CA SER A 12 16.08 0.75 -13.80
C SER A 12 14.88 0.74 -14.74
N MET A 13 14.66 -0.39 -15.42
CA MET A 13 13.43 -0.59 -16.19
C MET A 13 12.30 -0.81 -15.19
N ALA A 14 11.60 0.27 -14.84
CA ALA A 14 10.43 0.21 -14.01
C ALA A 14 9.26 -0.35 -14.84
N LYS A 15 8.84 -1.58 -14.55
CA LYS A 15 7.54 -2.07 -15.02
C LYS A 15 6.48 -1.42 -14.14
N ILE A 16 5.51 -0.77 -14.77
CA ILE A 16 4.38 -0.14 -14.08
C ILE A 16 3.11 -0.85 -14.54
N GLU A 17 2.35 -1.38 -13.59
CA GLU A 17 1.03 -1.96 -13.81
C GLU A 17 -0.02 -1.10 -13.11
N LYS A 18 -1.15 -0.88 -13.78
CA LYS A 18 -2.19 0.05 -13.33
C LYS A 18 -3.50 -0.70 -13.18
N PHE A 19 -4.13 -0.57 -12.03
CA PHE A 19 -5.40 -1.23 -11.71
C PHE A 19 -6.40 -0.21 -11.17
N LYS A 20 -7.68 -0.52 -11.38
CA LYS A 20 -8.80 0.16 -10.75
C LYS A 20 -9.42 -0.82 -9.78
N PHE A 21 -9.71 -0.37 -8.57
CA PHE A 21 -10.39 -1.17 -7.56
C PHE A 21 -11.52 -0.36 -6.96
N ILE A 22 -12.64 -1.01 -6.63
CA ILE A 22 -13.78 -0.36 -6.00
C ILE A 22 -13.86 -0.86 -4.56
N ASP A 23 -13.88 0.03 -3.59
CA ASP A 23 -14.03 -0.36 -2.18
C ASP A 23 -15.45 -0.82 -1.86
N SER A 24 -15.68 -1.28 -0.62
CA SER A 24 -16.97 -1.79 -0.21
C SER A 24 -18.06 -0.72 -0.07
N GLN A 25 -17.74 0.56 -0.29
CA GLN A 25 -18.68 1.67 -0.30
C GLN A 25 -18.89 2.25 -1.71
N GLY A 26 -18.30 1.64 -2.74
CA GLY A 26 -18.40 2.09 -4.13
C GLY A 26 -17.39 3.18 -4.51
N LYS A 27 -16.38 3.43 -3.67
CA LYS A 27 -15.33 4.41 -3.98
C LYS A 27 -14.27 3.79 -4.88
N GLU A 28 -13.85 4.52 -5.92
CA GLU A 28 -12.79 4.09 -6.82
C GLU A 28 -11.41 4.41 -6.26
N LEU A 29 -10.53 3.41 -6.28
CA LEU A 29 -9.11 3.48 -5.94
C LEU A 29 -8.31 3.19 -7.21
N HIS A 30 -7.26 3.97 -7.41
CA HIS A 30 -6.29 3.76 -8.47
C HIS A 30 -4.99 3.20 -7.89
N LEU A 31 -4.56 2.05 -8.41
CA LEU A 31 -3.38 1.34 -7.95
C LEU A 31 -2.32 1.34 -9.04
N ASP A 32 -1.15 1.87 -8.74
CA ASP A 32 0.02 1.87 -9.61
C ASP A 32 1.10 1.00 -8.94
N SER A 33 1.30 -0.23 -9.44
CA SER A 33 2.37 -1.12 -8.98
C SER A 33 3.65 -0.85 -9.78
N ARG A 34 4.77 -0.62 -9.10
CA ARG A 34 6.09 -0.34 -9.70
C ARG A 34 7.13 -1.31 -9.17
N GLN A 35 7.87 -1.95 -10.07
CA GLN A 35 9.04 -2.76 -9.70
C GLN A 35 10.34 -2.03 -10.05
N GLU A 36 11.21 -1.85 -9.06
CA GLU A 36 12.56 -1.30 -9.24
C GLU A 36 13.61 -2.38 -9.07
N THR A 37 14.50 -2.49 -10.05
CA THR A 37 15.63 -3.42 -10.00
C THR A 37 16.92 -2.64 -9.94
N THR A 38 17.72 -2.87 -8.90
CA THR A 38 19.04 -2.25 -8.72
C THR A 38 20.12 -3.32 -8.83
N LYS A 39 21.13 -3.09 -9.68
CA LYS A 39 22.28 -3.99 -9.81
C LYS A 39 23.44 -3.50 -8.96
N GLY A 40 23.75 -4.25 -7.91
CA GLY A 40 24.89 -3.99 -7.03
C GLY A 40 26.24 -4.29 -7.70
N PHE A 41 27.31 -3.76 -7.11
CA PHE A 41 28.68 -3.79 -7.63
C PHE A 41 29.30 -5.19 -7.83
N PHE A 42 28.66 -6.25 -7.30
CA PHE A 42 29.07 -7.65 -7.47
C PHE A 42 28.06 -8.48 -8.30
N GLY A 43 27.22 -7.83 -9.10
CA GLY A 43 26.19 -8.52 -9.88
C GLY A 43 24.99 -9.02 -9.06
N ARG A 44 24.93 -8.71 -7.76
CA ARG A 44 23.72 -8.90 -6.95
C ARG A 44 22.62 -8.02 -7.50
N ILE A 45 21.46 -8.60 -7.76
CA ILE A 45 20.27 -7.87 -8.20
C ILE A 45 19.36 -7.77 -6.99
N LYS A 46 19.00 -6.54 -6.61
CA LYS A 46 17.96 -6.28 -5.62
C LYS A 46 16.73 -5.77 -6.35
N THR A 47 15.60 -6.44 -6.13
CA THR A 47 14.30 -6.01 -6.63
C THR A 47 13.51 -5.45 -5.46
N LYS A 48 12.84 -4.32 -5.65
CA LYS A 48 11.90 -3.74 -4.70
C LYS A 48 10.59 -3.44 -5.42
N ASN A 49 9.48 -3.79 -4.79
CA ASN A 49 8.15 -3.58 -5.33
C ASN A 49 7.51 -2.43 -4.56
N TYR A 50 6.84 -1.53 -5.25
CA TYR A 50 6.15 -0.40 -4.66
C TYR A 50 4.70 -0.42 -5.11
N LEU A 51 3.81 -0.04 -4.21
CA LEU A 51 2.42 0.17 -4.51
C LEU A 51 2.06 1.62 -4.24
N LYS A 52 1.64 2.34 -5.27
CA LYS A 52 1.00 3.64 -5.10
C LYS A 52 -0.52 3.49 -5.13
N VAL A 53 -1.18 3.91 -4.06
CA VAL A 53 -2.64 4.00 -3.95
C VAL A 53 -3.04 5.47 -4.08
N SER A 54 -3.96 5.76 -5.00
CA SER A 54 -4.50 7.12 -5.18
C SER A 54 -6.03 7.09 -5.09
N ILE A 55 -6.59 8.05 -4.36
CA ILE A 55 -8.01 8.16 -4.07
C ILE A 55 -8.37 9.64 -4.13
N ASP A 56 -9.28 10.04 -5.02
CA ASP A 56 -9.57 11.45 -5.29
C ASP A 56 -8.27 12.23 -5.63
N ASP A 57 -7.91 13.22 -4.82
CA ASP A 57 -6.72 14.07 -4.95
C ASP A 57 -5.52 13.62 -4.09
N VAL A 58 -5.70 12.59 -3.25
CA VAL A 58 -4.68 12.15 -2.30
C VAL A 58 -4.01 10.85 -2.75
N TRP A 59 -2.76 10.64 -2.33
CA TRP A 59 -2.02 9.42 -2.64
C TRP A 59 -1.02 9.03 -1.56
N ALA A 60 -0.69 7.75 -1.51
CA ALA A 60 0.41 7.18 -0.72
C ALA A 60 1.14 6.08 -1.50
N GLU A 61 2.45 5.95 -1.29
CA GLU A 61 3.28 4.88 -1.83
C GLU A 61 3.77 3.97 -0.70
N PHE A 62 3.57 2.67 -0.84
CA PHE A 62 3.92 1.64 0.14
C PHE A 62 5.00 0.73 -0.43
N ASP A 63 5.77 0.06 0.43
CA ASP A 63 6.48 -1.15 0.01
C ASP A 63 5.42 -2.23 -0.25
N ALA A 64 5.40 -2.81 -1.44
CA ALA A 64 4.39 -3.83 -1.74
C ALA A 64 4.65 -5.11 -0.93
N ASP A 65 5.89 -5.31 -0.48
CA ASP A 65 6.25 -6.42 0.40
C ASP A 65 5.64 -6.26 1.82
N ASP A 66 5.13 -5.09 2.20
CA ASP A 66 4.43 -4.90 3.49
C ASP A 66 3.00 -5.50 3.51
N PHE A 67 2.47 -5.93 2.36
CA PHE A 67 1.09 -6.44 2.21
C PHE A 67 0.97 -7.96 2.41
N HIS A 68 1.78 -8.55 3.28
CA HIS A 68 1.71 -9.98 3.55
C HIS A 68 0.41 -10.35 4.29
N THR A 69 -0.38 -11.25 3.69
CA THR A 69 -1.70 -11.68 4.19
C THR A 69 -1.69 -12.27 5.61
N VAL A 70 -0.57 -12.88 6.03
CA VAL A 70 -0.41 -13.47 7.37
C VAL A 70 -0.30 -12.39 8.45
N ASP A 71 0.42 -11.31 8.15
CA ASP A 71 0.68 -10.22 9.08
C ASP A 71 -0.59 -9.38 9.31
N LEU A 72 -1.37 -9.19 8.23
CA LEU A 72 -2.67 -8.53 8.25
C LEU A 72 -3.73 -9.27 9.07
N ALA A 73 -3.68 -10.62 9.11
CA ALA A 73 -4.58 -11.41 9.95
C ALA A 73 -4.30 -11.26 11.46
N THR A 74 -3.11 -10.76 11.83
CA THR A 74 -2.72 -10.55 13.23
C THR A 74 -2.89 -9.11 13.72
N GLY A 75 -3.38 -8.23 12.85
CA GLY A 75 -3.67 -6.83 13.19
C GLY A 75 -2.55 -5.85 12.94
N GLU A 76 -1.65 -6.17 12.02
CA GLU A 76 -0.61 -5.25 11.61
C GLU A 76 -1.20 -4.01 10.91
N ILE A 77 -0.60 -2.86 11.24
CA ILE A 77 -0.90 -1.58 10.62
C ILE A 77 0.17 -1.37 9.53
N ILE A 78 -0.26 -1.31 8.28
CA ILE A 78 0.66 -0.91 7.19
C ILE A 78 0.72 0.60 7.18
N GLU A 79 1.92 1.16 7.35
CA GLU A 79 2.16 2.59 7.33
C GLU A 79 2.91 3.00 6.04
N SER A 80 2.49 4.11 5.46
CA SER A 80 3.29 4.86 4.49
C SER A 80 3.50 6.29 4.97
N THR A 81 4.76 6.72 4.97
CA THR A 81 5.13 8.13 5.12
C THR A 81 5.39 8.80 3.77
N ALA A 82 5.33 8.05 2.66
CA ALA A 82 5.51 8.57 1.31
C ALA A 82 4.15 8.99 0.73
N SER A 83 3.64 10.10 1.22
CA SER A 83 2.33 10.68 0.85
C SER A 83 2.40 12.20 0.80
N ILE A 84 1.51 12.82 0.02
CA ILE A 84 1.40 14.29 -0.10
C ILE A 84 0.72 14.93 1.12
N ASP A 85 -0.15 14.18 1.81
CA ASP A 85 -1.00 14.70 2.90
C ASP A 85 -0.65 14.09 4.26
N GLY A 86 0.58 13.59 4.44
CA GLY A 86 1.07 13.02 5.69
C GLY A 86 0.89 11.50 5.81
N PRO A 87 1.18 10.91 6.98
CA PRO A 87 1.19 9.46 7.16
C PRO A 87 -0.17 8.82 6.81
N VAL A 88 -0.09 7.69 6.12
CA VAL A 88 -1.24 6.90 5.70
C VAL A 88 -1.15 5.52 6.28
N PHE A 89 -2.25 5.06 6.84
CA PHE A 89 -2.36 3.77 7.51
C PHE A 89 -3.40 2.91 6.80
N ILE A 90 -3.09 1.63 6.64
CA ILE A 90 -4.04 0.59 6.27
C ILE A 90 -4.13 -0.39 7.43
N THR A 91 -5.31 -0.54 8.00
CA THR A 91 -5.51 -1.36 9.19
C THR A 91 -6.94 -1.83 9.32
N ASN A 92 -7.13 -2.91 10.08
CA ASN A 92 -8.43 -3.36 10.50
C ASN A 92 -8.89 -2.62 11.78
N VAL A 93 -10.17 -2.24 11.80
CA VAL A 93 -10.81 -1.48 12.88
C VAL A 93 -10.69 -2.21 14.22
N ASP A 94 -10.69 -3.54 14.23
CA ASP A 94 -10.67 -4.35 15.45
C ASP A 94 -9.37 -4.23 16.25
N PHE A 95 -8.29 -3.77 15.62
CA PHE A 95 -6.97 -3.62 16.26
C PHE A 95 -6.66 -2.18 16.68
N ALA A 96 -7.58 -1.26 16.40
CA ALA A 96 -7.43 0.10 16.85
C ALA A 96 -7.55 0.17 18.38
N GLN A 97 -6.50 0.68 19.03
CA GLN A 97 -6.51 0.85 20.47
C GLN A 97 -7.44 2.00 20.86
N GLU A 98 -8.42 1.72 21.73
CA GLU A 98 -9.31 2.73 22.30
C GLU A 98 -8.50 3.88 22.91
N GLY A 99 -8.85 5.12 22.54
CA GLY A 99 -8.16 6.33 22.99
C GLY A 99 -6.92 6.74 22.17
N SER A 100 -6.56 6.00 21.12
CA SER A 100 -5.58 6.47 20.14
C SER A 100 -6.18 7.51 19.20
N LEU A 101 -5.34 8.38 18.61
CA LEU A 101 -5.78 9.34 17.57
C LEU A 101 -6.47 8.63 16.40
N PHE A 102 -6.00 7.43 16.07
CA PHE A 102 -6.60 6.60 15.03
C PHE A 102 -8.02 6.14 15.40
N TRP A 103 -8.24 5.71 16.65
CA TRP A 103 -9.55 5.28 17.15
C TRP A 103 -10.63 6.36 17.01
N GLU A 104 -10.29 7.61 17.28
CA GLU A 104 -11.23 8.75 17.17
C GLU A 104 -11.80 8.90 15.76
N HIS A 105 -11.02 8.57 14.73
CA HIS A 105 -11.41 8.67 13.33
C HIS A 105 -12.24 7.49 12.82
N ILE A 106 -12.15 6.32 13.47
CA ILE A 106 -12.81 5.09 13.00
C ILE A 106 -13.97 4.62 13.88
N GLN A 107 -14.27 5.29 14.98
CA GLN A 107 -15.33 4.90 15.92
C GLN A 107 -16.72 4.68 15.28
N ALA A 108 -16.99 5.36 14.16
CA ALA A 108 -18.24 5.23 13.41
C ALA A 108 -18.21 4.11 12.35
N ILE A 109 -17.04 3.51 12.11
CA ILE A 109 -16.85 2.42 11.16
C ILE A 109 -17.22 1.11 11.86
N PRO A 110 -18.02 0.23 11.23
CA PRO A 110 -18.32 -1.08 11.79
C PRO A 110 -17.05 -1.89 12.07
N ALA A 111 -17.11 -2.74 13.10
CA ALA A 111 -16.09 -3.75 13.36
C ALA A 111 -15.87 -4.66 12.13
N HIS A 112 -14.73 -5.35 12.09
CA HIS A 112 -14.32 -6.24 11.00
C HIS A 112 -14.20 -5.53 9.63
N ARG A 113 -13.87 -4.24 9.64
CA ARG A 113 -13.60 -3.45 8.44
C ARG A 113 -12.14 -3.10 8.36
N TRP A 114 -11.62 -3.08 7.15
CA TRP A 114 -10.32 -2.47 6.84
C TRP A 114 -10.54 -1.05 6.37
N VAL A 115 -9.62 -0.15 6.72
CA VAL A 115 -9.68 1.25 6.32
C VAL A 115 -8.34 1.74 5.79
N ILE A 116 -8.39 2.66 4.82
CA ILE A 116 -7.24 3.50 4.46
C ILE A 116 -7.46 4.87 5.11
N CYS A 117 -6.57 5.25 6.02
CA CYS A 117 -6.67 6.45 6.84
C CYS A 117 -5.47 7.38 6.61
N PHE A 118 -5.74 8.63 6.26
CA PHE A 118 -4.74 9.69 6.11
C PHE A 118 -4.81 10.56 7.37
N ALA A 119 -3.85 10.39 8.28
CA ALA A 119 -4.00 10.89 9.66
C ALA A 119 -3.89 12.41 9.80
N ASN A 120 -3.25 13.10 8.85
CA ASN A 120 -3.11 14.56 8.91
C ASN A 120 -4.21 15.31 8.14
N LEU A 121 -5.24 14.62 7.64
CA LEU A 121 -6.37 15.27 7.00
C LEU A 121 -7.39 15.72 8.05
N ASP A 122 -7.57 17.03 8.15
CA ASP A 122 -8.59 17.64 9.02
C ASP A 122 -10.02 17.22 8.60
N GLU A 123 -10.23 16.96 7.30
CA GLU A 123 -11.51 16.54 6.74
C GLU A 123 -11.42 15.14 6.11
N ARG A 124 -12.29 14.24 6.57
CA ARG A 124 -12.46 12.88 6.04
C ARG A 124 -11.14 12.08 5.97
N PRO A 125 -10.50 11.81 7.12
CA PRO A 125 -9.25 11.06 7.17
C PRO A 125 -9.42 9.62 6.65
N ILE A 126 -10.60 9.01 6.84
CA ILE A 126 -10.94 7.72 6.25
C ILE A 126 -11.27 7.90 4.76
N ARG A 127 -10.39 7.37 3.90
CA ARG A 127 -10.49 7.53 2.45
C ARG A 127 -11.05 6.31 1.73
N ALA A 128 -10.96 5.12 2.29
CA ALA A 128 -11.59 3.91 1.76
C ALA A 128 -11.95 2.93 2.89
N ILE A 129 -12.98 2.13 2.68
CA ILE A 129 -13.44 1.11 3.64
C ILE A 129 -13.68 -0.21 2.91
N PHE A 130 -13.15 -1.31 3.46
CA PHE A 130 -13.31 -2.65 2.91
C PHE A 130 -13.94 -3.60 3.93
N THR A 131 -14.74 -4.53 3.43
CA THR A 131 -14.98 -5.79 4.12
C THR A 131 -13.70 -6.64 4.12
N ASN A 132 -13.58 -7.64 5.00
CA ASN A 132 -12.44 -8.56 4.96
C ASN A 132 -12.31 -9.27 3.59
N GLU A 133 -13.44 -9.63 2.98
CA GLU A 133 -13.47 -10.26 1.65
C GLU A 133 -12.97 -9.30 0.57
N HIS A 134 -13.50 -8.08 0.50
CA HIS A 134 -13.02 -7.07 -0.46
C HIS A 134 -11.55 -6.70 -0.23
N PHE A 135 -11.10 -6.66 1.03
CA PHE A 135 -9.70 -6.40 1.31
C PHE A 135 -8.81 -7.57 0.82
N THR A 136 -9.29 -8.80 0.90
CA THR A 136 -8.58 -9.96 0.34
C THR A 136 -8.47 -9.84 -1.19
N GLU A 137 -9.56 -9.50 -1.89
CA GLU A 137 -9.54 -9.22 -3.33
C GLU A 137 -8.57 -8.08 -3.69
N PHE A 138 -8.54 -7.03 -2.86
CA PHE A 138 -7.57 -5.94 -3.00
C PHE A 138 -6.13 -6.45 -2.93
N LEU A 139 -5.80 -7.32 -1.98
CA LEU A 139 -4.46 -7.92 -1.86
C LEU A 139 -4.12 -8.83 -3.05
N GLU A 140 -5.07 -9.59 -3.58
CA GLU A 140 -4.85 -10.47 -4.74
C GLU A 140 -4.49 -9.69 -6.02
N ILE A 141 -4.94 -8.45 -6.15
CA ILE A 141 -4.53 -7.56 -7.24
C ILE A 141 -3.07 -7.13 -7.08
N LEU A 142 -2.58 -7.03 -5.84
CA LEU A 142 -1.24 -6.57 -5.49
C LEU A 142 -0.20 -7.68 -5.59
N ASP A 143 -0.59 -8.92 -5.27
CA ASP A 143 0.20 -10.12 -5.47
C ASP A 143 -0.64 -11.19 -6.17
N PRO A 144 -0.52 -11.35 -7.51
CA PRO A 144 -1.30 -12.33 -8.25
C PRO A 144 -0.86 -13.78 -7.97
N THR A 145 0.10 -14.01 -7.07
CA THR A 145 0.48 -15.36 -6.67
C THR A 145 -0.69 -15.98 -5.91
N PRO A 146 -1.35 -17.03 -6.44
CA PRO A 146 -2.57 -17.53 -5.84
C PRO A 146 -2.30 -18.02 -4.42
N LEU A 147 -3.16 -17.63 -3.49
CA LEU A 147 -3.31 -18.27 -2.18
C LEU A 147 -3.38 -19.78 -2.44
N LYS A 148 -2.29 -20.49 -2.17
CA LYS A 148 -2.32 -21.94 -2.10
C LYS A 148 -3.17 -22.28 -0.88
N CYS A 149 -4.48 -22.40 -1.09
CA CYS A 149 -5.38 -23.06 -0.16
C CYS A 149 -4.79 -24.45 0.11
N SER A 150 -4.12 -24.58 1.25
CA SER A 150 -3.70 -25.86 1.79
C SER A 150 -4.87 -26.33 2.64
N PHE A 151 -5.73 -27.15 2.05
CA PHE A 151 -6.71 -27.95 2.78
C PHE A 151 -6.03 -29.18 3.39
#